data_AF-A0A6I8PFF1-F1
#
_entry.id   AF-A0A6I8PFF1-F1
#
_cell.length_a   1.000
_cell.length_b   1.000
_cell.length_c   1.000
_cell.angle_alpha   90.00
_cell.angle_beta   90.00
_cell.angle_gamma   90.00
#
_symmetry.space_group_name_H-M   'P 1'
#
loop_
_entity.id
_entity.type
_entity.pdbx_description
1 polymer ?
#
loop_
_entity_poly.entity_id
_entity_poly.type
_entity_poly.pdbx_seq_one_letter_code
_entity_poly.pdbx_strand_id
1 'polypeptide(L)'
;MILLIAFGVLLQEVLVNSQEETPTEVEPIPREPLYNYKNLNLPEEHIPYFLHSNRHIAMACKQDSHCPYKKHLAYLKSCWGYEKSCKSEFRFGYPICNYVDVGWTDSIESAQEIFWRQADFGYAKERLNEMRTLCQPVEAGDSWLACSRYLQHCRATNLYIDLRTAKRNHDRFKEDFFQSGQIGGHCILDVHTLMSEGQCKSPLQSWFAELQAYTPLGFRPIEDGKCDIVIEKPTYLMKLDAGVNMYHHFCDFINLYITQHVNNSFSTDVNIVMWDTEGKIRITILARSTEYRKILNQDELVKALKTVSAFDVQVVDYKYKKLGFLDQLRITHNTDIFVGMHGAGLTHLLFLPDWATVFELYNCEDERCYLDLARLRGIHYVTWQKKNKIFPQDKGHHPTLGEHPKFTNYSFDVEEFMYLVLQVADQVTQHPKWPFKKKRDEL
;
A
#
# COMPACT_ATOMS: atom_id res chain seq x y z
N MET A 1 26.97 54.74 5.27
CA MET A 1 27.79 55.82 4.69
C MET A 1 28.09 55.42 3.26
N ILE A 2 27.60 56.21 2.31
CA ILE A 2 27.59 55.95 0.87
C ILE A 2 29.00 56.01 0.32
N LEU A 3 29.39 55.08 -0.57
CA LEU A 3 30.44 55.34 -1.54
C LEU A 3 30.07 54.71 -2.89
N LEU A 4 29.47 55.56 -3.73
CA LEU A 4 29.71 55.58 -5.17
C LEU A 4 31.14 56.08 -5.40
N ILE A 5 31.83 55.54 -6.39
CA ILE A 5 32.53 56.30 -7.45
C ILE A 5 32.97 55.29 -8.53
N ALA A 6 32.49 55.55 -9.74
CA ALA A 6 32.98 54.99 -10.99
C ALA A 6 34.11 55.86 -11.57
N PHE A 7 34.97 55.23 -12.37
CA PHE A 7 35.52 55.68 -13.67
C PHE A 7 36.99 55.30 -13.86
N GLY A 8 37.32 54.81 -15.06
CA GLY A 8 38.69 54.84 -15.56
C GLY A 8 39.02 53.74 -16.57
N VAL A 9 38.57 53.92 -17.82
CA VAL A 9 39.07 53.18 -18.99
C VAL A 9 40.45 53.73 -19.37
N LEU A 10 41.41 52.84 -19.63
CA LEU A 10 42.64 53.13 -20.38
C LEU A 10 42.84 52.01 -21.41
N LEU A 11 42.64 52.39 -22.67
CA LEU A 11 42.98 51.63 -23.87
C LEU A 11 44.46 51.91 -24.20
N GLN A 12 45.22 50.85 -24.50
CA GLN A 12 46.42 50.94 -25.31
C GLN A 12 46.57 49.69 -26.19
N GLU A 13 47.08 49.95 -27.39
CA GLU A 13 46.92 49.25 -28.67
C GLU A 13 47.75 47.95 -28.82
N VAL A 14 47.12 46.92 -29.42
CA VAL A 14 47.38 46.29 -30.74
C VAL A 14 48.64 45.42 -30.84
N LEU A 15 48.42 44.12 -31.08
CA LEU A 15 49.03 43.41 -32.23
C LEU A 15 48.28 42.12 -32.55
N VAL A 16 47.79 42.07 -33.78
CA VAL A 16 47.10 40.95 -34.43
C VAL A 16 48.09 39.80 -34.59
N ASN A 17 47.68 38.59 -34.19
CA ASN A 17 48.12 37.39 -34.88
C ASN A 17 46.94 36.43 -35.03
N SER A 18 46.68 36.11 -36.29
CA SER A 18 45.57 35.31 -36.79
C SER A 18 45.85 33.82 -36.62
N GLN A 19 45.04 33.12 -35.83
CA GLN A 19 44.79 31.69 -36.00
C GLN A 19 43.30 31.42 -35.73
N GLU A 20 42.63 30.85 -36.73
CA GLU A 20 41.25 30.38 -36.67
C GLU A 20 41.14 29.26 -35.62
N GLU A 21 40.55 29.56 -34.47
CA GLU A 21 40.04 28.52 -33.57
C GLU A 21 38.57 28.25 -33.91
N THR A 22 38.34 27.03 -34.38
CA THR A 22 37.02 26.40 -34.55
C THR A 22 36.15 26.59 -33.30
N PRO A 23 34.85 26.92 -33.42
CA PRO A 23 33.99 27.02 -32.27
C PRO A 23 33.84 25.63 -31.64
N THR A 24 34.35 25.48 -30.43
CA THR A 24 34.03 24.36 -29.56
C THR A 24 32.52 24.36 -29.35
N GLU A 25 31.84 23.35 -29.88
CA GLU A 25 30.48 22.99 -29.49
C GLU A 25 30.49 22.74 -27.98
N VAL A 26 30.03 23.75 -27.23
CA VAL A 26 29.63 23.55 -25.85
C VAL A 26 28.38 22.68 -25.93
N GLU A 27 28.53 21.38 -25.69
CA GLU A 27 27.38 20.51 -25.46
C GLU A 27 26.49 21.19 -24.41
N PRO A 28 25.20 21.44 -24.71
CA PRO A 28 24.34 22.08 -23.75
C PRO A 28 24.19 21.14 -22.56
N ILE A 29 24.65 21.59 -21.39
CA ILE A 29 24.40 20.95 -20.10
C ILE A 29 22.93 20.50 -20.10
N PRO A 30 22.61 19.20 -19.90
CA PRO A 30 21.24 18.73 -19.97
C PRO A 30 20.41 19.51 -18.97
N ARG A 31 19.57 20.42 -19.45
CA ARG A 31 18.66 21.16 -18.58
C ARG A 31 17.68 20.14 -18.04
N GLU A 32 17.70 19.95 -16.72
CA GLU A 32 16.69 19.15 -16.05
C GLU A 32 15.30 19.65 -16.42
N PRO A 33 14.34 18.74 -16.65
CA PRO A 33 13.00 19.13 -17.04
C PRO A 33 12.34 19.96 -15.93
N LEU A 34 11.58 20.99 -16.32
CA LEU A 34 10.90 21.90 -15.40
C LEU A 34 9.75 21.22 -14.64
N TYR A 35 9.40 20.00 -15.03
CA TYR A 35 8.43 19.13 -14.37
C TYR A 35 8.79 17.67 -14.62
N ASN A 36 8.55 16.79 -13.64
CA ASN A 36 8.81 15.36 -13.81
C ASN A 36 7.70 14.69 -14.63
N TYR A 37 7.79 14.77 -15.97
CA TYR A 37 6.84 14.16 -16.89
C TYR A 37 6.84 12.61 -16.83
N LYS A 38 7.93 11.98 -16.37
CA LYS A 38 8.06 10.51 -16.34
C LYS A 38 7.06 9.86 -15.38
N ASN A 39 6.70 10.57 -14.32
CA ASN A 39 5.75 10.06 -13.32
C ASN A 39 4.30 10.28 -13.75
N LEU A 40 4.03 10.97 -14.87
CA LEU A 40 2.69 11.16 -15.40
C LEU A 40 2.36 10.05 -16.42
N ASN A 41 1.50 9.12 -16.03
CA ASN A 41 1.05 8.03 -16.89
C ASN A 41 -0.45 8.16 -17.22
N LEU A 42 -0.80 9.22 -17.95
CA LEU A 42 -2.16 9.44 -18.44
C LEU A 42 -2.28 9.06 -19.92
N PRO A 43 -3.45 8.55 -20.36
CA PRO A 43 -3.75 8.41 -21.77
C PRO A 43 -3.55 9.73 -22.51
N GLU A 44 -3.09 9.67 -23.76
CA GLU A 44 -2.79 10.87 -24.56
C GLU A 44 -4.01 11.81 -24.66
N GLU A 45 -5.20 11.22 -24.77
CA GLU A 45 -6.49 11.91 -24.84
C GLU A 45 -6.81 12.71 -23.56
N HIS A 46 -6.26 12.32 -22.41
CA HIS A 46 -6.51 12.96 -21.12
C HIS A 46 -5.57 14.14 -20.87
N ILE A 47 -4.46 14.25 -21.61
CA ILE A 47 -3.44 15.27 -21.40
C ILE A 47 -3.97 16.71 -21.53
N PRO A 48 -4.80 17.08 -22.54
CA PRO A 48 -5.39 18.41 -22.62
C PRO A 48 -6.16 18.83 -21.36
N TYR A 49 -6.96 17.91 -20.82
CA TYR A 49 -7.79 18.10 -19.63
C TYR A 49 -6.93 18.26 -18.36
N PHE A 50 -5.91 17.41 -18.21
CA PHE A 50 -4.92 17.54 -17.14
C PHE A 50 -4.20 18.89 -17.18
N LEU A 51 -3.74 19.34 -18.36
CA LEU A 51 -3.07 20.62 -18.53
C LEU A 51 -4.01 21.82 -18.32
N HIS A 52 -5.31 21.68 -18.60
CA HIS A 52 -6.31 22.69 -18.28
C HIS A 52 -6.42 22.90 -16.77
N SER A 53 -6.56 21.81 -16.02
CA SER A 53 -6.59 21.83 -14.55
C SER A 53 -5.26 22.29 -13.94
N ASN A 54 -4.14 22.01 -14.60
CA ASN A 54 -2.79 22.30 -14.10
C ASN A 54 -2.05 23.35 -14.96
N ARG A 55 -2.55 24.59 -14.93
CA ARG A 55 -2.01 25.70 -15.74
C ARG A 55 -0.52 25.98 -15.51
N HIS A 56 -0.04 25.82 -14.28
CA HIS A 56 1.38 25.98 -13.96
C HIS A 56 2.24 24.94 -14.70
N ILE A 57 1.79 23.68 -14.80
CA ILE A 57 2.47 22.62 -15.56
C ILE A 57 2.39 22.91 -17.06
N ALA A 58 1.24 23.40 -17.55
CA ALA A 58 1.12 23.81 -18.95
C ALA A 58 2.11 24.95 -19.31
N MET A 59 2.30 25.92 -18.41
CA MET A 59 3.28 26.98 -18.57
C MET A 59 4.72 26.43 -18.57
N ALA A 60 5.05 25.54 -17.63
CA ALA A 60 6.35 24.87 -17.59
C ALA A 60 6.62 24.09 -18.88
N CYS A 61 5.65 23.29 -19.33
CA CYS A 61 5.73 22.50 -20.57
C CYS A 61 5.95 23.36 -21.83
N LYS A 62 5.38 24.57 -21.86
CA LYS A 62 5.58 25.50 -22.98
C LYS A 62 7.05 25.93 -23.09
N GLN A 63 7.71 26.15 -21.96
CA GLN A 63 9.08 26.64 -21.87
C GLN A 63 10.12 25.50 -21.95
N ASP A 64 9.75 24.31 -21.48
CA ASP A 64 10.64 23.15 -21.43
C ASP A 64 10.79 22.50 -22.81
N SER A 65 12.02 22.39 -23.33
CA SER A 65 12.31 21.67 -24.58
C SER A 65 11.98 20.18 -24.50
N HIS A 66 12.04 19.58 -23.30
CA HIS A 66 11.84 18.16 -23.06
C HIS A 66 10.39 17.77 -22.80
N CYS A 67 9.45 18.73 -22.75
CA CYS A 67 8.06 18.39 -22.51
C CYS A 67 7.49 17.53 -23.67
N PRO A 68 7.03 16.30 -23.42
CA PRO A 68 6.49 15.44 -24.48
C PRO A 68 5.08 15.89 -24.91
N TYR A 69 4.45 16.77 -24.16
CA TYR A 69 3.04 17.15 -24.31
C TYR A 69 2.80 18.47 -25.04
N LYS A 70 3.82 19.03 -25.71
CA LYS A 70 3.70 20.34 -26.39
C LYS A 70 2.52 20.43 -27.36
N LYS A 71 2.25 19.36 -28.11
CA LYS A 71 1.10 19.29 -29.04
C LYS A 71 -0.25 19.51 -28.35
N HIS A 72 -0.37 19.16 -27.07
CA HIS A 72 -1.61 19.29 -26.32
C HIS A 72 -1.88 20.71 -25.79
N LEU A 73 -0.87 21.59 -25.80
CA LEU A 73 -1.02 22.99 -25.39
C LEU A 73 -2.00 23.78 -26.28
N ALA A 74 -2.30 23.30 -27.48
CA ALA A 74 -3.31 23.90 -28.37
C ALA A 74 -4.76 23.64 -27.88
N TYR A 75 -4.98 22.64 -27.03
CA TYR A 75 -6.31 22.14 -26.64
C TYR A 75 -6.69 22.50 -25.20
N LEU A 76 -6.10 23.56 -24.64
CA LEU A 76 -6.32 23.98 -23.24
C LEU A 76 -7.73 24.49 -22.93
N LYS A 77 -8.67 24.44 -23.89
CA LYS A 77 -10.10 24.68 -23.63
C LYS A 77 -10.78 23.44 -23.06
N SER A 78 -10.35 22.24 -23.45
CA SER A 78 -10.84 20.95 -22.93
C SER A 78 -10.61 20.86 -21.42
N CYS A 79 -11.63 20.48 -20.66
CA CYS A 79 -11.64 20.46 -19.20
C CYS A 79 -12.50 19.32 -18.67
N TRP A 80 -12.20 18.81 -17.47
CA TRP A 80 -12.91 17.64 -16.95
C TRP A 80 -14.37 17.94 -16.65
N GLY A 81 -14.70 19.20 -16.32
CA GLY A 81 -16.04 19.66 -16.01
C GLY A 81 -16.22 20.04 -14.55
N TYR A 82 -15.33 19.58 -13.67
CA TYR A 82 -15.31 19.98 -12.27
C TYR A 82 -14.67 21.35 -12.04
N GLU A 83 -13.87 21.85 -12.98
CA GLU A 83 -13.26 23.17 -12.90
C GLU A 83 -14.33 24.28 -13.03
N LYS A 84 -14.24 25.32 -12.18
CA LYS A 84 -15.19 26.44 -12.19
C LYS A 84 -15.24 27.19 -13.54
N SER A 85 -14.12 27.21 -14.26
CA SER A 85 -13.99 27.84 -15.58
C SER A 85 -14.44 26.96 -16.75
N CYS A 86 -14.80 25.70 -16.51
CA CYS A 86 -15.13 24.75 -17.56
C CYS A 86 -16.55 24.99 -18.10
N LYS A 87 -16.65 25.23 -19.42
CA LYS A 87 -17.95 25.30 -20.10
C LYS A 87 -18.41 23.91 -20.53
N SER A 88 -19.73 23.72 -20.64
CA SER A 88 -20.32 22.41 -20.97
C SER A 88 -19.83 21.85 -22.31
N GLU A 89 -19.62 22.70 -23.31
CA GLU A 89 -19.13 22.30 -24.64
C GLU A 89 -17.68 21.79 -24.66
N PHE A 90 -16.92 21.98 -23.58
CA PHE A 90 -15.52 21.58 -23.46
C PHE A 90 -15.29 20.45 -22.44
N ARG A 91 -16.36 19.93 -21.82
CA ARG A 91 -16.27 18.84 -20.82
C ARG A 91 -15.72 17.56 -21.43
N PHE A 92 -15.05 16.76 -20.61
CA PHE A 92 -14.64 15.42 -20.98
C PHE A 92 -15.87 14.54 -21.11
N GLY A 93 -16.21 14.15 -22.34
CA GLY A 93 -17.37 13.32 -22.61
C GLY A 93 -18.70 14.01 -22.28
N TYR A 94 -19.75 13.59 -22.97
CA TYR A 94 -21.11 13.91 -22.58
C TYR A 94 -22.01 12.76 -23.03
N PRO A 95 -22.93 12.26 -22.19
CA PRO A 95 -23.74 11.11 -22.53
C PRO A 95 -24.63 11.40 -23.74
N ILE A 96 -24.70 10.45 -24.68
CA ILE A 96 -25.65 10.50 -25.80
C ILE A 96 -26.94 9.82 -25.32
N CYS A 97 -27.98 10.62 -25.11
CA CYS A 97 -29.29 10.15 -24.69
C CYS A 97 -30.27 10.20 -25.88
N ASN A 98 -30.84 9.06 -26.25
CA ASN A 98 -31.70 8.94 -27.44
C ASN A 98 -33.20 9.01 -27.12
N TYR A 99 -33.58 8.82 -25.85
CA TYR A 99 -34.96 8.90 -25.37
C TYR A 99 -34.95 9.27 -23.88
N VAL A 100 -36.11 9.69 -23.37
CA VAL A 100 -36.32 10.03 -21.97
C VAL A 100 -37.13 8.93 -21.30
N ASP A 101 -36.62 8.41 -20.18
CA ASP A 101 -37.45 7.64 -19.27
C ASP A 101 -38.16 8.61 -18.32
N VAL A 102 -39.46 8.81 -18.56
CA VAL A 102 -40.32 9.73 -17.80
C VAL A 102 -40.47 9.32 -16.33
N GLY A 103 -40.11 8.08 -15.96
CA GLY A 103 -40.03 7.66 -14.56
C GLY A 103 -38.81 8.22 -13.83
N TRP A 104 -37.83 8.75 -14.57
CA TRP A 104 -36.55 9.23 -14.03
C TRP A 104 -36.34 10.74 -14.21
N THR A 105 -36.79 11.32 -15.33
CA THR A 105 -36.58 12.75 -15.66
C THR A 105 -37.54 13.23 -16.75
N ASP A 106 -37.73 14.55 -16.84
CA ASP A 106 -38.72 15.17 -17.74
C ASP A 106 -38.15 15.54 -19.12
N SER A 107 -36.82 15.60 -19.28
CA SER A 107 -36.16 15.96 -20.54
C SER A 107 -34.82 15.24 -20.76
N ILE A 108 -34.36 15.22 -22.01
CA ILE A 108 -33.05 14.67 -22.39
C ILE A 108 -31.92 15.42 -21.69
N GLU A 109 -32.00 16.75 -21.66
CA GLU A 109 -30.99 17.61 -21.04
C GLU A 109 -30.88 17.32 -19.55
N SER A 110 -32.02 17.16 -18.87
CA SER A 110 -32.05 16.78 -17.46
C SER A 110 -31.49 15.37 -17.23
N ALA A 111 -31.80 14.42 -18.11
CA ALA A 111 -31.20 13.07 -18.06
C ALA A 111 -29.66 13.11 -18.15
N GLN A 112 -29.15 13.90 -19.11
CA GLN A 112 -27.71 14.05 -19.33
C GLN A 112 -27.01 14.73 -18.16
N GLU A 113 -27.60 15.79 -17.60
CA GLU A 113 -27.04 16.50 -16.45
C GLU A 113 -27.07 15.62 -15.18
N ILE A 114 -28.13 14.83 -14.96
CA ILE A 114 -28.18 13.88 -13.84
C ILE A 114 -27.08 12.82 -13.99
N PHE A 115 -26.93 12.23 -15.17
CA PHE A 115 -25.86 11.26 -15.44
C PHE A 115 -24.49 11.89 -15.19
N TRP A 116 -24.22 13.06 -15.77
CA TRP A 116 -22.94 13.73 -15.61
C TRP A 116 -22.63 14.03 -14.13
N ARG A 117 -23.64 14.52 -13.40
CA ARG A 117 -23.54 14.86 -11.98
C ARG A 117 -23.28 13.64 -11.09
N GLN A 118 -23.92 12.50 -11.35
CA GLN A 118 -23.90 11.35 -10.44
C GLN A 118 -22.94 10.22 -10.85
N ALA A 119 -22.70 10.05 -12.15
CA ALA A 119 -21.99 8.90 -12.72
C ALA A 119 -20.73 9.27 -13.53
N ASP A 120 -20.50 10.56 -13.78
CA ASP A 120 -19.34 11.06 -14.53
C ASP A 120 -18.49 12.03 -13.67
N PHE A 121 -17.63 12.85 -14.28
CA PHE A 121 -16.78 13.83 -13.59
C PHE A 121 -17.53 14.87 -12.75
N GLY A 122 -18.85 15.01 -12.93
CA GLY A 122 -19.69 15.78 -12.01
C GLY A 122 -19.71 15.20 -10.59
N TYR A 123 -19.51 13.89 -10.42
CA TYR A 123 -19.38 13.27 -9.10
C TYR A 123 -18.14 13.82 -8.37
N ALA A 124 -16.99 13.88 -9.06
CA ALA A 124 -15.77 14.45 -8.49
C ALA A 124 -15.95 15.95 -8.15
N LYS A 125 -16.70 16.69 -8.97
CA LYS A 125 -17.07 18.08 -8.69
C LYS A 125 -17.85 18.23 -7.38
N GLU A 126 -18.82 17.35 -7.13
CA GLU A 126 -19.58 17.39 -5.89
C GLU A 126 -18.68 17.11 -4.68
N ARG A 127 -17.83 16.07 -4.74
CA ARG A 127 -16.89 15.77 -3.65
C ARG A 127 -15.97 16.95 -3.36
N LEU A 128 -15.46 17.61 -4.40
CA LEU A 128 -14.66 18.83 -4.28
C LEU A 128 -15.43 20.00 -3.63
N ASN A 129 -16.69 20.22 -4.01
CA ASN A 129 -17.52 21.30 -3.46
C ASN A 129 -17.93 21.04 -2.00
N GLU A 130 -17.99 19.78 -1.60
CA GLU A 130 -18.30 19.37 -0.23
C GLU A 130 -17.09 19.43 0.70
N MET A 131 -15.87 19.58 0.19
CA MET A 131 -14.65 19.61 1.01
C MET A 131 -14.71 20.75 2.02
N ARG A 132 -14.62 20.40 3.30
CA ARG A 132 -14.55 21.33 4.43
C ARG A 132 -13.32 21.04 5.26
N THR A 133 -12.60 22.08 5.65
CA THR A 133 -11.49 21.97 6.59
C THR A 133 -12.05 21.65 7.98
N LEU A 134 -11.60 20.54 8.55
CA LEU A 134 -11.93 20.12 9.92
C LEU A 134 -10.81 20.47 10.89
N CYS A 135 -9.55 20.41 10.45
CA CYS A 135 -8.36 20.71 11.22
C CYS A 135 -7.58 21.80 10.49
N GLN A 136 -7.56 23.01 11.05
CA GLN A 136 -6.97 24.20 10.45
C GLN A 136 -5.55 24.43 10.98
N PRO A 137 -4.52 24.48 10.11
CA PRO A 137 -3.16 24.80 10.53
C PRO A 137 -3.07 26.25 11.02
N VAL A 138 -2.26 26.48 12.07
CA VAL A 138 -2.00 27.82 12.61
C VAL A 138 -0.75 28.42 11.96
N GLU A 139 0.27 27.60 11.75
CA GLU A 139 1.54 27.98 11.12
C GLU A 139 1.92 27.03 9.98
N ALA A 140 2.94 27.41 9.20
CA ALA A 140 3.53 26.50 8.22
C ALA A 140 4.16 25.29 8.92
N GLY A 141 3.89 24.08 8.42
CA GLY A 141 4.32 22.82 9.04
C GLY A 141 3.28 22.21 9.99
N ASP A 142 2.23 22.95 10.37
CA ASP A 142 1.13 22.38 11.14
C ASP A 142 0.31 21.36 10.33
N SER A 143 -0.48 20.58 11.05
CA SER A 143 -1.36 19.58 10.43
C SER A 143 -2.60 20.22 9.82
N TRP A 144 -3.10 19.59 8.76
CA TRP A 144 -4.34 19.97 8.11
C TRP A 144 -5.17 18.72 7.82
N LEU A 145 -6.49 18.82 7.97
CA LEU A 145 -7.45 17.80 7.55
C LEU A 145 -8.64 18.50 6.92
N ALA A 146 -9.01 18.08 5.71
CA ALA A 146 -10.27 18.43 5.10
C ALA A 146 -10.97 17.19 4.56
N CYS A 147 -12.29 17.15 4.67
CA CYS A 147 -13.08 16.03 4.21
C CYS A 147 -14.33 16.49 3.47
N SER A 148 -14.80 15.67 2.53
CA SER A 148 -16.13 15.82 1.95
C SER A 148 -17.20 15.44 2.98
N ARG A 149 -18.47 15.67 2.61
CA ARG A 149 -19.62 15.28 3.42
C ARG A 149 -19.53 13.80 3.82
N TYR A 150 -19.90 13.50 5.06
CA TYR A 150 -19.82 12.19 5.71
C TYR A 150 -18.43 11.54 5.72
N LEU A 151 -17.37 12.31 5.49
CA LEU A 151 -15.98 11.82 5.45
C LEU A 151 -15.78 10.70 4.42
N GLN A 152 -16.50 10.76 3.29
CA GLN A 152 -16.35 9.80 2.19
C GLN A 152 -14.98 9.95 1.49
N HIS A 153 -14.46 11.17 1.44
CA HIS A 153 -13.12 11.49 0.97
C HIS A 153 -12.46 12.47 1.94
N CYS A 154 -11.19 12.24 2.28
CA CYS A 154 -10.42 13.10 3.16
C CYS A 154 -9.02 13.34 2.60
N ARG A 155 -8.48 14.54 2.85
CA ARG A 155 -7.11 14.94 2.54
C ARG A 155 -6.48 15.47 3.81
N ALA A 156 -5.23 15.10 4.05
CA ALA A 156 -4.50 15.52 5.24
C ALA A 156 -3.04 15.83 4.91
N THR A 157 -2.44 16.72 5.71
CA THR A 157 -0.99 16.94 5.77
C THR A 157 -0.53 16.80 7.21
N ASN A 158 0.68 16.27 7.40
CA ASN A 158 1.28 16.04 8.73
C ASN A 158 0.34 15.25 9.66
N LEU A 159 -0.25 14.18 9.12
CA LEU A 159 -1.13 13.27 9.84
C LEU A 159 -0.30 12.38 10.79
N TYR A 160 -0.65 12.37 12.06
CA TYR A 160 -0.08 11.49 13.06
C TYR A 160 -0.95 10.25 13.25
N ILE A 161 -0.32 9.07 13.31
CA ILE A 161 -0.97 7.80 13.60
C ILE A 161 -0.08 7.00 14.56
N ASP A 162 -0.63 6.60 15.71
CA ASP A 162 0.00 5.72 16.70
C ASP A 162 -0.61 4.33 16.67
N LEU A 163 0.12 3.38 16.11
CA LEU A 163 -0.30 1.98 16.00
C LEU A 163 0.22 1.08 17.14
N ARG A 164 1.01 1.62 18.09
CA ARG A 164 1.68 0.81 19.13
C ARG A 164 0.70 0.15 20.10
N THR A 165 -0.48 0.75 20.27
CA THR A 165 -1.52 0.27 21.20
C THR A 165 -2.86 -0.01 20.51
N ALA A 166 -2.94 0.18 19.20
CA ALA A 166 -4.14 -0.11 18.42
C ALA A 166 -4.48 -1.61 18.48
N LYS A 167 -5.69 -1.94 18.94
CA LYS A 167 -6.12 -3.33 19.15
C LYS A 167 -6.62 -3.92 17.83
N ARG A 168 -5.75 -4.67 17.16
CA ARG A 168 -6.14 -5.52 16.02
C ARG A 168 -7.02 -6.66 16.51
N ASN A 169 -8.07 -6.97 15.77
CA ASN A 169 -8.92 -8.14 16.01
C ASN A 169 -9.25 -8.82 14.68
N HIS A 170 -10.15 -9.80 14.71
CA HIS A 170 -10.64 -10.50 13.52
C HIS A 170 -11.73 -9.75 12.76
N ASP A 171 -12.18 -8.61 13.29
CA ASP A 171 -13.23 -7.83 12.64
C ASP A 171 -12.58 -6.77 11.75
N ARG A 172 -12.54 -7.08 10.47
CA ARG A 172 -12.03 -6.20 9.43
C ARG A 172 -12.82 -4.89 9.29
N PHE A 173 -14.05 -4.87 9.77
CA PHE A 173 -14.94 -3.72 9.70
C PHE A 173 -15.13 -3.04 11.05
N LYS A 174 -14.22 -3.29 11.99
CA LYS A 174 -14.26 -2.68 13.32
C LYS A 174 -14.19 -1.15 13.23
N GLU A 175 -15.24 -0.51 13.71
CA GLU A 175 -15.42 0.94 13.60
C GLU A 175 -14.96 1.76 14.85
N ASP A 176 -14.22 1.14 15.77
CA ASP A 176 -13.61 1.72 16.99
C ASP A 176 -12.09 1.42 17.08
N PHE A 177 -11.41 1.35 15.94
CA PHE A 177 -9.99 0.98 15.86
C PHE A 177 -9.07 1.93 16.64
N PHE A 178 -9.31 3.25 16.55
CA PHE A 178 -8.53 4.27 17.23
C PHE A 178 -9.21 4.78 18.51
N GLN A 179 -8.37 5.11 19.48
CA GLN A 179 -8.70 5.84 20.69
C GLN A 179 -8.17 7.26 20.61
N SER A 180 -8.63 8.15 21.49
CA SER A 180 -8.15 9.52 21.55
C SER A 180 -6.62 9.58 21.70
N GLY A 181 -5.99 10.46 20.94
CA GLY A 181 -4.53 10.63 20.87
C GLY A 181 -3.82 9.64 19.93
N GLN A 182 -4.49 8.63 19.38
CA GLN A 182 -3.86 7.67 18.46
C GLN A 182 -3.91 8.11 16.99
N ILE A 183 -4.76 9.05 16.64
CA ILE A 183 -4.80 9.67 15.31
C ILE A 183 -5.06 11.16 15.50
N GLY A 184 -4.35 12.01 14.77
CA GLY A 184 -4.46 13.45 15.00
C GLY A 184 -3.45 14.31 14.25
N GLY A 185 -3.34 15.55 14.69
CA GLY A 185 -2.44 16.54 14.13
C GLY A 185 -2.36 17.81 14.97
N HIS A 186 -1.30 18.59 14.80
CA HIS A 186 -1.13 19.90 15.44
C HIS A 186 -1.95 20.95 14.68
N CYS A 187 -3.13 21.31 15.16
CA CYS A 187 -4.05 22.23 14.49
C CYS A 187 -5.20 22.68 15.39
N ILE A 188 -6.02 23.62 14.89
CA ILE A 188 -7.32 23.96 15.48
C ILE A 188 -8.38 23.03 14.87
N LEU A 189 -8.90 22.10 15.69
CA LEU A 189 -9.91 21.13 15.26
C LEU A 189 -11.34 21.63 15.53
N ASP A 190 -12.19 21.64 14.50
CA ASP A 190 -13.63 21.81 14.63
C ASP A 190 -14.30 20.47 14.98
N VAL A 191 -14.30 20.17 16.28
CA VAL A 191 -14.89 18.93 16.83
C VAL A 191 -16.38 18.85 16.55
N HIS A 192 -17.09 19.99 16.59
CA HIS A 192 -18.53 20.00 16.38
C HIS A 192 -18.88 19.59 14.95
N THR A 193 -18.23 20.18 13.95
CA THR A 193 -18.44 19.79 12.56
C THR A 193 -17.99 18.36 12.31
N LEU A 194 -16.82 17.94 12.81
CA LEU A 194 -16.36 16.55 12.68
C LEU A 194 -17.41 15.57 13.16
N MET A 195 -17.92 15.74 14.39
CA MET A 195 -18.91 14.82 14.98
C MET A 195 -20.27 14.87 14.27
N SER A 196 -20.62 15.98 13.63
CA SER A 196 -21.89 16.11 12.88
C SER A 196 -21.94 15.27 11.60
N GLU A 197 -20.79 14.83 11.08
CA GLU A 197 -20.69 14.06 9.84
C GLU A 197 -20.90 12.55 10.02
N GLY A 198 -21.16 12.08 11.25
CA GLY A 198 -21.31 10.65 11.59
C GLY A 198 -22.61 9.97 11.14
N GLN A 199 -23.50 10.68 10.44
CA GLN A 199 -24.83 10.19 10.04
C GLN A 199 -24.77 9.01 9.06
N CYS A 200 -23.73 8.94 8.23
CA CYS A 200 -23.51 7.86 7.27
C CYS A 200 -22.26 7.05 7.62
N LYS A 201 -22.04 6.81 8.92
CA LYS A 201 -20.98 5.93 9.40
C LYS A 201 -21.14 4.54 8.76
N SER A 202 -20.09 4.08 8.10
CA SER A 202 -20.05 2.79 7.41
C SER A 202 -18.58 2.37 7.24
N PRO A 203 -18.26 1.08 7.45
CA PRO A 203 -16.88 0.60 7.36
C PRO A 203 -16.21 0.88 6.02
N LEU A 204 -16.96 0.81 4.90
CA LEU A 204 -16.42 0.92 3.54
C LEU A 204 -16.80 2.23 2.82
N GLN A 205 -17.77 2.98 3.33
CA GLN A 205 -18.27 4.19 2.66
C GLN A 205 -17.81 5.48 3.35
N SER A 206 -17.28 5.42 4.57
CA SER A 206 -16.91 6.58 5.36
C SER A 206 -15.64 6.34 6.19
N TRP A 207 -14.82 7.38 6.33
CA TRP A 207 -13.70 7.44 7.27
C TRP A 207 -14.08 7.94 8.66
N PHE A 208 -15.36 8.23 8.91
CA PHE A 208 -15.82 8.77 10.19
C PHE A 208 -15.47 7.86 11.38
N ALA A 209 -15.55 6.54 11.21
CA ALA A 209 -15.23 5.57 12.26
C ALA A 209 -13.79 5.71 12.81
N GLU A 210 -12.82 5.96 11.93
CA GLU A 210 -11.42 6.15 12.29
C GLU A 210 -11.13 7.58 12.72
N LEU A 211 -11.79 8.56 12.09
CA LEU A 211 -11.53 9.98 12.30
C LEU A 211 -12.34 10.60 13.45
N GLN A 212 -13.37 9.95 13.98
CA GLN A 212 -14.09 10.43 15.18
C GLN A 212 -13.16 10.54 16.41
N ALA A 213 -12.05 9.80 16.42
CA ALA A 213 -11.02 9.86 17.46
C ALA A 213 -9.90 10.88 17.15
N TYR A 214 -10.00 11.62 16.03
CA TYR A 214 -9.00 12.59 15.61
C TYR A 214 -8.79 13.65 16.71
N THR A 215 -7.55 13.79 17.16
CA THR A 215 -7.20 14.58 18.33
C THR A 215 -6.29 15.74 17.94
N PRO A 216 -6.58 16.99 18.38
CA PRO A 216 -5.64 18.09 18.24
C PRO A 216 -4.45 17.84 19.18
N LEU A 217 -3.25 17.76 18.61
CA LEU A 217 -2.03 17.45 19.34
C LEU A 217 -1.36 18.72 19.84
N GLY A 218 -0.75 18.66 21.02
CA GLY A 218 0.05 19.76 21.58
C GLY A 218 1.52 19.76 21.12
N PHE A 219 1.84 19.03 20.05
CA PHE A 219 3.18 18.88 19.49
C PHE A 219 3.08 18.69 17.98
N ARG A 220 4.13 19.08 17.25
CA ARG A 220 4.28 18.84 15.81
C ARG A 220 4.86 17.44 15.56
N PRO A 221 4.11 16.52 14.92
CA PRO A 221 4.50 15.12 14.85
C PRO A 221 5.89 14.85 14.26
N ILE A 222 6.25 15.59 13.20
CA ILE A 222 7.49 15.39 12.44
C ILE A 222 8.61 16.20 13.08
N GLU A 223 8.40 17.49 13.27
CA GLU A 223 9.41 18.45 13.77
C GLU A 223 9.87 18.13 15.20
N ASP A 224 8.95 17.69 16.06
CA ASP A 224 9.27 17.34 17.45
C ASP A 224 9.75 15.88 17.61
N GLY A 225 9.97 15.17 16.50
CA GLY A 225 10.51 13.80 16.48
C GLY A 225 9.64 12.78 17.21
N LYS A 226 8.31 12.86 17.05
CA LYS A 226 7.35 11.97 17.76
C LYS A 226 6.98 10.70 16.98
N CYS A 227 7.51 10.54 15.77
CA CYS A 227 7.23 9.40 14.90
C CYS A 227 8.46 8.48 14.78
N ASP A 228 8.25 7.18 14.96
CA ASP A 228 9.27 6.15 14.67
C ASP A 228 9.51 6.01 13.15
N ILE A 229 8.48 6.29 12.34
CA ILE A 229 8.49 6.22 10.88
C ILE A 229 7.85 7.49 10.33
N VAL A 230 8.54 8.16 9.40
CA VAL A 230 8.02 9.32 8.67
C VAL A 230 7.84 8.94 7.20
N ILE A 231 6.65 9.17 6.65
CA ILE A 231 6.32 8.88 5.26
C ILE A 231 6.09 10.22 4.54
N GLU A 232 7.09 10.67 3.78
CA GLU A 232 7.02 11.92 3.01
C GLU A 232 6.38 11.73 1.63
N LYS A 233 6.49 10.52 1.07
CA LYS A 233 5.91 10.19 -0.23
C LYS A 233 4.37 10.24 -0.15
N PRO A 234 3.68 10.87 -1.12
CA PRO A 234 2.21 10.94 -1.13
C PRO A 234 1.59 9.55 -0.99
N THR A 235 0.67 9.40 -0.05
CA THR A 235 0.16 8.10 0.38
C THR A 235 -1.37 8.11 0.38
N TYR A 236 -1.96 7.16 -0.35
CA TYR A 236 -3.39 6.88 -0.29
C TYR A 236 -3.66 5.81 0.76
N LEU A 237 -4.49 6.14 1.76
CA LEU A 237 -5.07 5.16 2.66
C LEU A 237 -6.38 4.67 2.04
N MET A 238 -6.52 3.36 1.87
CA MET A 238 -7.68 2.78 1.18
C MET A 238 -8.25 1.59 1.94
N LYS A 239 -9.54 1.65 2.28
CA LYS A 239 -10.27 0.48 2.77
C LYS A 239 -10.75 -0.32 1.56
N LEU A 240 -10.26 -1.55 1.41
CA LEU A 240 -10.67 -2.44 0.35
C LEU A 240 -11.91 -3.23 0.78
N ASP A 241 -12.70 -3.71 -0.16
CA ASP A 241 -13.81 -4.64 0.11
C ASP A 241 -13.29 -6.05 0.45
N ALA A 242 -12.19 -6.49 -0.19
CA ALA A 242 -11.49 -7.75 0.11
C ALA A 242 -9.98 -7.56 0.35
N GLY A 243 -9.43 -8.23 1.37
CA GLY A 243 -8.01 -8.15 1.75
C GLY A 243 -7.07 -8.96 0.86
N VAL A 244 -7.55 -9.37 -0.33
CA VAL A 244 -6.83 -10.22 -1.29
C VAL A 244 -5.96 -9.37 -2.21
N ASN A 245 -6.57 -8.49 -3.00
CA ASN A 245 -5.91 -7.49 -3.82
C ASN A 245 -6.94 -6.44 -4.29
N MET A 246 -6.44 -5.30 -4.76
CA MET A 246 -7.30 -4.23 -5.31
C MET A 246 -8.07 -4.66 -6.57
N TYR A 247 -7.62 -5.71 -7.29
CA TYR A 247 -8.22 -6.26 -8.52
C TYR A 247 -9.46 -7.11 -8.29
N HIS A 248 -9.74 -7.49 -7.05
CA HIS A 248 -10.82 -8.42 -6.74
C HIS A 248 -12.20 -7.77 -6.85
N HIS A 249 -12.32 -6.49 -6.46
CA HIS A 249 -13.56 -5.74 -6.58
C HIS A 249 -13.39 -4.48 -7.43
N PHE A 250 -14.29 -4.29 -8.39
CA PHE A 250 -14.21 -3.18 -9.34
C PHE A 250 -14.37 -1.80 -8.66
N CYS A 251 -15.11 -1.73 -7.55
CA CYS A 251 -15.33 -0.49 -6.80
C CYS A 251 -14.03 0.11 -6.24
N ASP A 252 -13.07 -0.72 -5.83
CA ASP A 252 -11.80 -0.25 -5.26
C ASP A 252 -10.97 0.54 -6.30
N PHE A 253 -10.98 0.14 -7.58
CA PHE A 253 -10.36 0.93 -8.65
C PHE A 253 -11.00 2.28 -8.84
N ILE A 254 -12.34 2.28 -8.90
CA ILE A 254 -13.09 3.49 -9.17
C ILE A 254 -12.87 4.50 -8.03
N ASN A 255 -12.83 4.03 -6.77
CA ASN A 255 -12.50 4.86 -5.62
C ASN A 255 -11.10 5.49 -5.72
N LEU A 256 -10.08 4.71 -6.07
CA LEU A 256 -8.72 5.24 -6.26
C LEU A 256 -8.64 6.20 -7.45
N TYR A 257 -9.31 5.87 -8.55
CA TYR A 257 -9.34 6.70 -9.75
C TYR A 257 -9.99 8.06 -9.48
N ILE A 258 -11.16 8.08 -8.84
CA ILE A 258 -11.86 9.31 -8.45
C ILE A 258 -11.00 10.10 -7.44
N THR A 259 -10.36 9.42 -6.49
CA THR A 259 -9.46 10.05 -5.50
C THR A 259 -8.33 10.83 -6.16
N GLN A 260 -7.75 10.31 -7.26
CA GLN A 260 -6.74 11.04 -8.04
C GLN A 260 -7.28 12.35 -8.65
N HIS A 261 -8.53 12.33 -9.14
CA HIS A 261 -9.20 13.54 -9.64
C HIS A 261 -9.50 14.55 -8.54
N VAL A 262 -10.06 14.09 -7.40
CA VAL A 262 -10.36 14.98 -6.25
C VAL A 262 -9.07 15.56 -5.64
N ASN A 263 -7.97 14.80 -5.64
CA ASN A 263 -6.67 15.29 -5.18
C ASN A 263 -5.91 16.09 -6.25
N ASN A 264 -6.35 16.05 -7.52
CA ASN A 264 -5.63 16.56 -8.69
C ASN A 264 -4.16 16.09 -8.73
N SER A 265 -3.96 14.78 -8.53
CA SER A 265 -2.63 14.16 -8.55
C SER A 265 -2.68 12.82 -9.28
N PHE A 266 -1.92 12.72 -10.37
CA PHE A 266 -1.85 11.56 -11.26
C PHE A 266 -0.43 11.00 -11.36
N SER A 267 0.43 11.33 -10.38
CA SER A 267 1.76 10.77 -10.28
C SER A 267 1.68 9.27 -10.03
N THR A 268 2.50 8.49 -10.71
CA THR A 268 2.72 7.07 -10.41
C THR A 268 3.64 6.85 -9.21
N ASP A 269 4.33 7.90 -8.76
CA ASP A 269 5.22 7.86 -7.61
C ASP A 269 4.43 8.15 -6.31
N VAL A 270 3.61 7.18 -5.91
CA VAL A 270 2.75 7.23 -4.72
C VAL A 270 2.83 5.92 -3.93
N ASN A 271 2.45 5.96 -2.66
CA ASN A 271 2.19 4.77 -1.86
C ASN A 271 0.70 4.50 -1.81
N ILE A 272 0.32 3.22 -1.81
CA ILE A 272 -1.04 2.78 -1.51
C ILE A 272 -0.96 1.91 -0.28
N VAL A 273 -1.56 2.37 0.81
CA VAL A 273 -1.67 1.63 2.07
C VAL A 273 -3.06 1.04 2.13
N MET A 274 -3.14 -0.28 2.01
CA MET A 274 -4.36 -1.02 2.26
C MET A 274 -4.68 -0.91 3.75
N TRP A 275 -5.78 -0.24 4.07
CA TRP A 275 -6.30 -0.09 5.41
C TRP A 275 -7.05 -1.37 5.79
N ASP A 276 -6.32 -2.29 6.40
CA ASP A 276 -6.85 -3.54 6.91
C ASP A 276 -6.60 -3.64 8.41
N THR A 277 -7.69 -3.67 9.19
CA THR A 277 -7.64 -3.80 10.65
C THR A 277 -7.61 -5.26 11.10
N GLU A 278 -7.79 -6.21 10.17
CA GLU A 278 -7.75 -7.63 10.46
C GLU A 278 -6.31 -8.10 10.79
N GLY A 279 -6.16 -8.80 11.90
CA GLY A 279 -4.91 -9.50 12.21
C GLY A 279 -4.77 -10.75 11.34
N LYS A 280 -3.94 -10.69 10.29
CA LYS A 280 -3.60 -11.88 9.49
C LYS A 280 -2.72 -12.86 10.27
N ILE A 281 -2.96 -14.15 10.08
CA ILE A 281 -2.12 -15.24 10.60
C ILE A 281 -0.94 -15.41 9.65
N ARG A 282 0.26 -15.27 10.18
CA ARG A 282 1.50 -15.32 9.40
C ARG A 282 1.96 -16.77 9.28
N ILE A 283 1.92 -17.29 8.06
CA ILE A 283 2.33 -18.65 7.75
C ILE A 283 3.65 -18.61 6.97
N THR A 284 4.66 -19.25 7.52
CA THR A 284 5.98 -19.34 6.88
C THR A 284 6.23 -20.80 6.52
N ILE A 285 6.37 -21.06 5.22
CA ILE A 285 6.77 -22.38 4.69
C ILE A 285 8.28 -22.39 4.49
N LEU A 286 8.95 -23.27 5.21
CA LEU A 286 10.39 -23.52 5.05
C LEU A 286 10.63 -24.44 3.85
N ALA A 287 11.00 -23.84 2.73
CA ALA A 287 11.47 -24.53 1.54
C ALA A 287 12.88 -25.10 1.76
N ARG A 288 13.23 -26.11 0.96
CA ARG A 288 14.53 -26.79 1.03
C ARG A 288 15.22 -26.81 -0.31
N SER A 289 16.41 -26.20 -0.37
CA SER A 289 17.36 -26.33 -1.49
C SER A 289 18.38 -27.46 -1.26
N THR A 290 17.91 -28.64 -0.83
CA THR A 290 18.72 -29.87 -0.63
C THR A 290 18.38 -30.93 -1.66
N GLU A 291 19.13 -32.01 -1.79
CA GLU A 291 18.82 -33.09 -2.74
C GLU A 291 17.51 -33.83 -2.40
N TYR A 292 17.32 -34.11 -1.12
CA TYR A 292 16.18 -34.86 -0.58
C TYR A 292 15.30 -34.02 0.34
N ARG A 293 14.13 -34.57 0.70
CA ARG A 293 13.09 -33.97 1.53
C ARG A 293 12.55 -32.66 0.97
N LYS A 294 12.53 -32.50 -0.35
CA LYS A 294 11.83 -31.40 -1.01
C LYS A 294 10.32 -31.62 -0.96
N ILE A 295 9.59 -30.51 -0.94
CA ILE A 295 8.13 -30.46 -1.10
C ILE A 295 7.87 -30.34 -2.59
N LEU A 296 7.43 -31.42 -3.24
CA LEU A 296 7.26 -31.47 -4.69
C LEU A 296 6.11 -30.59 -5.19
N ASN A 297 5.01 -30.54 -4.45
CA ASN A 297 3.83 -29.74 -4.79
C ASN A 297 3.70 -28.46 -3.94
N GLN A 298 4.83 -27.84 -3.59
CA GLN A 298 4.86 -26.64 -2.75
C GLN A 298 3.97 -25.51 -3.30
N ASP A 299 3.99 -25.28 -4.61
CA ASP A 299 3.21 -24.22 -5.24
C ASP A 299 1.70 -24.45 -5.11
N GLU A 300 1.24 -25.71 -5.09
CA GLU A 300 -0.16 -26.04 -4.86
C GLU A 300 -0.58 -25.72 -3.43
N LEU A 301 0.24 -26.10 -2.45
CA LEU A 301 0.00 -25.79 -1.03
C LEU A 301 -0.03 -24.28 -0.79
N VAL A 302 0.92 -23.54 -1.36
CA VAL A 302 0.98 -22.06 -1.24
C VAL A 302 -0.24 -21.41 -1.89
N LYS A 303 -0.64 -21.87 -3.08
CA LYS A 303 -1.84 -21.35 -3.75
C LYS A 303 -3.09 -21.60 -2.91
N ALA A 304 -3.21 -22.80 -2.32
CA ALA A 304 -4.33 -23.14 -1.44
C ALA A 304 -4.37 -22.27 -0.18
N LEU A 305 -3.23 -21.99 0.47
CA LEU A 305 -3.20 -21.07 1.61
C LEU A 305 -3.61 -19.64 1.23
N LYS A 306 -3.15 -19.17 0.06
CA LYS A 306 -3.42 -17.81 -0.42
C LYS A 306 -4.89 -17.58 -0.83
N THR A 307 -5.72 -18.62 -0.92
CA THR A 307 -7.17 -18.45 -1.11
C THR A 307 -7.87 -17.97 0.16
N VAL A 308 -7.24 -18.14 1.33
CA VAL A 308 -7.77 -17.71 2.62
C VAL A 308 -7.25 -16.30 2.93
N SER A 309 -8.13 -15.30 2.89
CA SER A 309 -7.76 -13.88 3.08
C SER A 309 -7.13 -13.58 4.45
N ALA A 310 -7.45 -14.38 5.46
CA ALA A 310 -6.93 -14.27 6.82
C ALA A 310 -5.46 -14.72 6.94
N PHE A 311 -4.86 -15.33 5.91
CA PHE A 311 -3.48 -15.80 5.94
C PHE A 311 -2.53 -14.83 5.22
N ASP A 312 -1.39 -14.55 5.84
CA ASP A 312 -0.23 -13.92 5.21
C ASP A 312 0.84 -15.00 5.00
N VAL A 313 1.07 -15.39 3.75
CA VAL A 313 1.82 -16.60 3.40
C VAL A 313 3.14 -16.24 2.73
N GLN A 314 4.24 -16.67 3.34
CA GLN A 314 5.58 -16.55 2.78
C GLN A 314 6.29 -17.89 2.68
N VAL A 315 7.17 -18.00 1.69
CA VAL A 315 8.04 -19.16 1.48
C VAL A 315 9.48 -18.70 1.63
N VAL A 316 10.26 -19.41 2.45
CA VAL A 316 11.63 -19.03 2.78
C VAL A 316 12.58 -20.21 2.64
N ASP A 317 13.81 -19.91 2.22
CA ASP A 317 14.91 -20.87 2.14
C ASP A 317 16.08 -20.33 2.96
N TYR A 318 16.29 -20.87 4.16
CA TYR A 318 17.30 -20.43 5.13
C TYR A 318 18.73 -20.85 4.78
N LYS A 319 19.02 -21.00 3.49
CA LYS A 319 20.38 -21.19 3.01
C LYS A 319 21.21 -19.94 3.31
N TYR A 320 22.30 -20.09 4.07
CA TYR A 320 23.14 -18.98 4.56
C TYR A 320 23.66 -18.02 3.48
N LYS A 321 23.84 -18.48 2.22
CA LYS A 321 24.25 -17.61 1.10
C LYS A 321 23.12 -16.76 0.52
N LYS A 322 21.87 -17.08 0.84
CA LYS A 322 20.68 -16.39 0.35
C LYS A 322 20.10 -15.42 1.37
N LEU A 323 20.18 -15.76 2.66
CA LEU A 323 19.53 -15.01 3.73
C LEU A 323 20.41 -14.97 4.98
N GLY A 324 20.69 -13.77 5.47
CA GLY A 324 21.48 -13.58 6.68
C GLY A 324 20.78 -14.13 7.92
N PHE A 325 21.55 -14.53 8.94
CA PHE A 325 20.99 -15.15 10.13
C PHE A 325 19.99 -14.26 10.88
N LEU A 326 20.28 -12.95 11.00
CA LEU A 326 19.35 -12.00 11.62
C LEU A 326 18.01 -11.93 10.87
N ASP A 327 18.04 -11.97 9.54
CA ASP A 327 16.80 -11.96 8.75
C ASP A 327 16.02 -13.27 8.93
N GLN A 328 16.70 -14.42 9.00
CA GLN A 328 16.06 -15.70 9.32
C GLN A 328 15.38 -15.64 10.69
N LEU A 329 16.04 -15.06 11.70
CA LEU A 329 15.44 -14.87 13.02
C LEU A 329 14.26 -13.92 12.99
N ARG A 330 14.36 -12.79 12.29
CA ARG A 330 13.25 -11.82 12.14
C ARG A 330 12.03 -12.47 11.50
N ILE A 331 12.22 -13.28 10.46
CA ILE A 331 11.14 -14.01 9.79
C ILE A 331 10.52 -15.03 10.74
N THR A 332 11.35 -15.90 11.33
CA THR A 332 10.89 -16.91 12.28
C THR A 332 10.15 -16.28 13.45
N HIS A 333 10.69 -15.21 14.01
CA HIS A 333 10.09 -14.51 15.14
C HIS A 333 8.73 -13.89 14.80
N ASN A 334 8.54 -13.56 13.52
CA ASN A 334 7.29 -13.04 12.97
C ASN A 334 6.45 -14.12 12.25
N THR A 335 6.48 -15.36 12.73
CA THR A 335 5.70 -16.48 12.19
C THR A 335 4.73 -17.02 13.25
N ASP A 336 3.46 -17.21 12.87
CA ASP A 336 2.44 -17.80 13.74
C ASP A 336 2.25 -19.31 13.46
N ILE A 337 2.37 -19.72 12.19
CA ILE A 337 2.40 -21.14 11.79
C ILE A 337 3.66 -21.39 10.98
N PHE A 338 4.56 -22.22 11.50
CA PHE A 338 5.82 -22.57 10.85
C PHE A 338 5.72 -23.96 10.24
N VAL A 339 5.66 -24.03 8.92
CA VAL A 339 5.45 -25.27 8.16
C VAL A 339 6.78 -25.71 7.55
N GLY A 340 7.17 -26.97 7.73
CA GLY A 340 8.41 -27.45 7.12
C GLY A 340 8.59 -28.96 7.15
N MET A 341 9.47 -29.44 6.27
CA MET A 341 9.94 -30.82 6.27
C MET A 341 10.96 -31.07 7.36
N HIS A 342 10.98 -32.29 7.91
CA HIS A 342 11.97 -32.71 8.92
C HIS A 342 13.40 -32.33 8.54
N GLY A 343 14.12 -31.71 9.46
CA GLY A 343 15.56 -31.42 9.35
C GLY A 343 15.95 -30.12 10.03
N ALA A 344 17.26 -29.85 10.10
CA ALA A 344 17.85 -28.84 10.97
C ALA A 344 17.22 -27.44 10.90
N GLY A 345 16.66 -27.02 9.76
CA GLY A 345 15.95 -25.74 9.67
C GLY A 345 14.72 -25.64 10.59
N LEU A 346 14.08 -26.74 10.98
CA LEU A 346 12.99 -26.74 11.96
C LEU A 346 13.45 -26.36 13.38
N THR A 347 14.76 -26.38 13.68
CA THR A 347 15.28 -25.86 14.97
C THR A 347 15.00 -24.38 15.19
N HIS A 348 14.69 -23.63 14.12
CA HIS A 348 14.18 -22.25 14.23
C HIS A 348 12.92 -22.16 15.09
N LEU A 349 12.22 -23.27 15.35
CA LEU A 349 11.08 -23.31 16.26
C LEU A 349 11.39 -22.71 17.65
N LEU A 350 12.66 -22.71 18.07
CA LEU A 350 13.10 -22.09 19.32
C LEU A 350 12.83 -20.58 19.39
N PHE A 351 12.84 -19.90 18.25
CA PHE A 351 12.66 -18.44 18.13
C PHE A 351 11.23 -18.02 17.78
N LEU A 352 10.33 -18.99 17.60
CA LEU A 352 8.92 -18.73 17.37
C LEU A 352 8.28 -18.04 18.59
N PRO A 353 7.21 -17.26 18.37
CA PRO A 353 6.43 -16.71 19.46
C PRO A 353 5.69 -17.80 20.24
N ASP A 354 5.29 -17.49 21.48
CA ASP A 354 4.74 -18.48 22.42
C ASP A 354 3.40 -19.10 21.97
N TRP A 355 2.65 -18.41 21.10
CA TRP A 355 1.38 -18.91 20.56
C TRP A 355 1.56 -19.73 19.28
N ALA A 356 2.78 -19.80 18.73
CA ALA A 356 3.00 -20.38 17.42
C ALA A 356 2.78 -21.89 17.41
N THR A 357 2.53 -22.40 16.21
CA THR A 357 2.49 -23.84 15.94
C THR A 357 3.54 -24.23 14.90
N VAL A 358 4.23 -25.34 15.15
CA VAL A 358 5.07 -26.01 14.15
C VAL A 358 4.23 -27.09 13.46
N PHE A 359 4.13 -27.02 12.13
CA PHE A 359 3.60 -28.10 11.31
C PHE A 359 4.75 -28.82 10.61
N GLU A 360 5.17 -29.96 11.17
CA GLU A 360 6.13 -30.84 10.52
C GLU A 360 5.43 -31.68 9.45
N LEU A 361 5.64 -31.32 8.18
CA LEU A 361 5.01 -31.97 7.02
C LEU A 361 5.35 -33.45 6.91
N TYR A 362 6.51 -33.88 7.35
CA TYR A 362 6.77 -35.30 7.53
C TYR A 362 7.99 -35.46 8.39
N ASN A 363 7.87 -36.25 9.46
CA ASN A 363 8.94 -36.49 10.43
C ASN A 363 9.98 -37.52 9.96
N CYS A 364 9.81 -38.13 8.78
CA CYS A 364 10.72 -39.15 8.25
C CYS A 364 10.98 -40.30 9.24
N GLU A 365 9.93 -40.74 9.94
CA GLU A 365 9.96 -41.79 10.97
C GLU A 365 10.72 -41.41 12.25
N ASP A 366 11.02 -40.12 12.42
CA ASP A 366 11.75 -39.55 13.55
C ASP A 366 10.86 -38.55 14.31
N GLU A 367 9.71 -39.04 14.77
CA GLU A 367 8.63 -38.23 15.35
C GLU A 367 9.07 -37.45 16.60
N ARG A 368 9.89 -38.06 17.45
CA ARG A 368 10.27 -37.49 18.74
C ARG A 368 11.16 -36.27 18.62
N CYS A 369 11.94 -36.14 17.54
CA CYS A 369 12.97 -35.11 17.40
C CYS A 369 12.42 -33.69 17.57
N TYR A 370 11.48 -33.27 16.73
CA TYR A 370 10.91 -31.92 16.80
C TYR A 370 9.67 -31.84 17.69
N LEU A 371 8.94 -32.94 17.88
CA LEU A 371 7.85 -33.02 18.86
C LEU A 371 8.36 -32.70 20.28
N ASP A 372 9.45 -33.34 20.71
CA ASP A 372 10.00 -33.09 22.04
C ASP A 372 10.61 -31.70 22.16
N LEU A 373 11.23 -31.18 21.10
CA LEU A 373 11.77 -29.82 21.08
C LEU A 373 10.66 -28.76 21.19
N ALA A 374 9.57 -28.91 20.44
CA ALA A 374 8.41 -28.02 20.51
C ALA A 374 7.76 -28.07 21.90
N ARG A 375 7.58 -29.27 22.47
CA ARG A 375 7.09 -29.47 23.84
C ARG A 375 7.97 -28.77 24.87
N LEU A 376 9.30 -28.88 24.76
CA LEU A 376 10.25 -28.22 25.67
C LEU A 376 10.22 -26.69 25.51
N ARG A 377 10.05 -26.18 24.29
CA ARG A 377 9.87 -24.74 24.01
C ARG A 377 8.51 -24.22 24.50
N GLY A 378 7.53 -25.09 24.70
CA GLY A 378 6.18 -24.73 25.13
C GLY A 378 5.30 -24.20 23.99
N ILE A 379 5.55 -24.63 22.76
CA ILE A 379 4.76 -24.28 21.58
C ILE A 379 4.05 -25.51 21.02
N HIS A 380 2.99 -25.29 20.25
CA HIS A 380 2.20 -26.38 19.72
C HIS A 380 2.91 -27.05 18.52
N TYR A 381 2.70 -28.36 18.37
CA TYR A 381 3.28 -29.17 17.31
C TYR A 381 2.18 -30.00 16.67
N VAL A 382 2.15 -30.01 15.34
CA VAL A 382 1.26 -30.87 14.55
C VAL A 382 2.02 -31.59 13.45
N THR A 383 1.51 -32.75 13.08
CA THR A 383 1.89 -33.49 11.88
C THR A 383 0.67 -34.23 11.33
N TRP A 384 0.83 -34.97 10.24
CA TRP A 384 -0.27 -35.65 9.57
C TRP A 384 -0.90 -36.73 10.44
N GLN A 385 -2.23 -36.70 10.52
CA GLN A 385 -3.01 -37.75 11.18
C GLN A 385 -3.11 -39.00 10.28
N LYS A 386 -3.15 -38.80 8.96
CA LYS A 386 -3.36 -39.85 7.96
C LYS A 386 -2.09 -40.07 7.12
N LYS A 387 -1.36 -41.15 7.38
CA LYS A 387 -0.11 -41.48 6.66
C LYS A 387 -0.30 -41.66 5.15
N ASN A 388 -1.48 -42.08 4.70
CA ASN A 388 -1.81 -42.24 3.27
C ASN A 388 -2.03 -40.91 2.53
N LYS A 389 -1.86 -39.77 3.20
CA LYS A 389 -1.91 -38.41 2.62
C LYS A 389 -0.51 -37.82 2.37
N ILE A 390 0.54 -38.59 2.64
CA ILE A 390 1.93 -38.26 2.38
C ILE A 390 2.41 -39.18 1.24
N PHE A 391 2.88 -38.60 0.15
CA PHE A 391 3.24 -39.34 -1.06
C PHE A 391 4.75 -39.24 -1.31
N PRO A 392 5.55 -40.29 -1.02
CA PRO A 392 6.96 -40.29 -1.36
C PRO A 392 7.16 -40.36 -2.88
N GLN A 393 8.18 -39.68 -3.39
CA GLN A 393 8.58 -39.70 -4.81
C GLN A 393 9.04 -41.09 -5.23
N ASP A 394 9.81 -41.72 -4.36
CA ASP A 394 10.38 -43.05 -4.52
C ASP A 394 10.65 -43.66 -3.13
N LYS A 395 11.25 -44.84 -3.09
CA LYS A 395 11.55 -45.55 -1.84
C LYS A 395 12.69 -44.92 -1.00
N GLY A 396 13.35 -43.91 -1.54
CA GLY A 396 14.56 -43.29 -1.00
C GLY A 396 15.79 -44.18 -1.18
N HIS A 397 16.96 -43.57 -1.35
CA HIS A 397 18.17 -44.33 -1.65
C HIS A 397 19.34 -43.81 -0.81
N HIS A 398 19.55 -44.39 0.38
CA HIS A 398 20.76 -44.14 1.17
C HIS A 398 21.94 -44.89 0.52
N PRO A 399 23.12 -44.27 0.37
CA PRO A 399 24.30 -44.93 -0.21
C PRO A 399 24.75 -46.24 0.46
N THR A 400 24.30 -46.48 1.70
CA THR A 400 24.71 -47.63 2.53
C THR A 400 23.57 -48.35 3.25
N LEU A 401 22.43 -47.69 3.48
CA LEU A 401 21.32 -48.24 4.29
C LEU A 401 20.14 -48.70 3.42
N GLY A 402 20.20 -48.51 2.09
CA GLY A 402 19.10 -48.85 1.19
C GLY A 402 17.93 -47.87 1.29
N GLU A 403 16.70 -48.38 1.26
CA GLU A 403 15.47 -47.59 1.31
C GLU A 403 15.38 -46.78 2.62
N HIS A 404 15.32 -45.45 2.53
CA HIS A 404 15.28 -44.59 3.71
C HIS A 404 14.44 -43.31 3.48
N PRO A 405 13.43 -43.03 4.35
CA PRO A 405 12.57 -41.84 4.24
C PRO A 405 13.27 -40.46 4.26
N LYS A 406 14.52 -40.38 4.72
CA LYS A 406 15.29 -39.12 4.71
C LYS A 406 15.94 -38.82 3.35
N PHE A 407 15.91 -39.79 2.43
CA PHE A 407 16.61 -39.80 1.14
C PHE A 407 15.65 -39.90 -0.06
N THR A 408 14.44 -39.34 0.09
CA THR A 408 13.46 -39.15 -0.99
C THR A 408 12.78 -37.78 -0.86
N ASN A 409 11.97 -37.40 -1.83
CA ASN A 409 11.14 -36.19 -1.80
C ASN A 409 9.67 -36.55 -1.62
N TYR A 410 8.83 -35.56 -1.29
CA TYR A 410 7.43 -35.82 -0.92
C TYR A 410 6.48 -34.82 -1.57
N SER A 411 5.31 -35.28 -1.98
CA SER A 411 4.12 -34.45 -2.18
C SER A 411 3.08 -34.74 -1.10
N PHE A 412 2.16 -33.80 -0.94
CA PHE A 412 1.18 -33.80 0.15
C PHE A 412 -0.22 -33.54 -0.35
N ASP A 413 -1.21 -34.19 0.27
CA ASP A 413 -2.61 -33.96 -0.03
C ASP A 413 -3.05 -32.54 0.36
N VAL A 414 -3.52 -31.75 -0.61
CA VAL A 414 -3.83 -30.34 -0.41
C VAL A 414 -5.03 -30.13 0.52
N GLU A 415 -6.05 -30.99 0.43
CA GLU A 415 -7.27 -30.87 1.24
C GLU A 415 -6.99 -31.14 2.72
N GLU A 416 -6.30 -32.23 3.02
CA GLU A 416 -5.91 -32.57 4.40
C GLU A 416 -4.88 -31.57 4.95
N PHE A 417 -3.98 -31.04 4.13
CA PHE A 417 -3.08 -29.95 4.52
C PHE A 417 -3.88 -28.71 4.95
N MET A 418 -4.83 -28.26 4.13
CA MET A 418 -5.65 -27.08 4.45
C MET A 418 -6.53 -27.32 5.68
N TYR A 419 -7.09 -28.52 5.84
CA TYR A 419 -7.84 -28.90 7.03
C TYR A 419 -7.02 -28.74 8.31
N LEU A 420 -5.80 -29.28 8.34
CA LEU A 420 -4.90 -29.18 9.51
C LEU A 420 -4.48 -27.73 9.76
N VAL A 421 -4.15 -26.97 8.71
CA VAL A 421 -3.75 -25.56 8.86
C VAL A 421 -4.90 -24.71 9.41
N LEU A 422 -6.14 -24.92 8.97
CA LEU A 422 -7.30 -24.20 9.49
C LEU A 422 -7.57 -24.51 10.97
N GLN A 423 -7.39 -25.76 11.39
CA GLN A 423 -7.48 -26.13 12.81
C GLN A 423 -6.41 -25.46 13.66
N VAL A 424 -5.16 -25.46 13.17
CA VAL A 424 -4.06 -24.79 13.85
C VAL A 424 -4.26 -23.27 13.89
N ALA A 425 -4.78 -22.68 12.81
CA ALA A 425 -5.12 -21.27 12.75
C ALA A 425 -6.11 -20.91 13.87
N ASP A 426 -7.18 -21.68 14.05
CA ASP A 426 -8.15 -21.47 15.13
C ASP A 426 -7.52 -21.56 16.54
N GLN A 427 -6.55 -22.46 16.75
CA GLN A 427 -5.82 -22.54 18.01
C GLN A 427 -4.91 -21.34 18.26
N VAL A 428 -4.22 -20.86 17.22
CA VAL A 428 -3.38 -19.66 17.29
C VAL A 428 -4.22 -18.44 17.69
N THR A 429 -5.40 -18.29 17.10
CA THR A 429 -6.25 -17.12 17.34
C THR A 429 -6.90 -17.11 18.72
N GLN A 430 -7.16 -18.29 19.28
CA GLN A 430 -7.69 -18.43 20.64
C GLN A 430 -6.63 -18.22 21.73
N HIS A 431 -5.34 -18.17 21.39
CA HIS A 431 -4.29 -18.01 22.38
C HIS A 431 -4.33 -16.59 23.02
N PRO A 432 -4.33 -16.45 24.36
CA PRO A 432 -4.57 -15.15 25.02
C PRO A 432 -3.48 -14.09 24.77
N LYS A 433 -2.28 -14.53 24.34
CA LYS A 433 -1.19 -13.62 23.94
C LYS A 433 -1.23 -13.20 22.46
N TRP A 434 -2.16 -13.74 21.68
CA TRP A 434 -2.33 -13.44 20.24
C TRP A 434 -3.54 -12.50 20.01
N PRO A 435 -3.49 -11.57 19.04
CA PRO A 435 -2.30 -11.15 18.33
C PRO A 435 -1.41 -10.35 19.27
N PHE A 436 -0.10 -10.55 19.15
CA PHE A 436 0.83 -9.87 20.04
C PHE A 436 0.97 -8.40 19.67
N LYS A 437 0.83 -7.53 20.68
CA LYS A 437 0.59 -6.09 20.53
C LYS A 437 1.82 -5.27 20.12
N LYS A 438 3.01 -5.88 20.00
CA LYS A 438 4.25 -5.22 19.57
C LYS A 438 5.00 -6.09 18.57
N LYS A 439 5.51 -5.54 17.47
CA LYS A 439 6.61 -6.23 16.77
C LYS A 439 7.76 -6.34 17.77
N ARG A 440 8.31 -7.54 17.95
CA ARG A 440 9.54 -7.74 18.70
C ARG A 440 10.69 -7.39 17.75
N ASP A 441 11.03 -6.10 17.73
CA ASP A 441 12.23 -5.58 17.07
C ASP A 441 13.46 -5.71 18.00
N GLU A 442 13.43 -6.64 18.97
CA GLU A 442 14.55 -6.93 19.89
C GLU A 442 15.74 -7.62 19.17
N LEU A 443 15.77 -7.64 17.82
CA LEU A 443 16.79 -8.29 16.97
C LEU A 443 17.34 -7.43 15.83
#